data_AF-A0A101GZ40-F1
#
_entry.id   AF-A0A101GZ40-F1
#
_cell.length_a   1.000
_cell.length_b   1.000
_cell.length_c   1.000
_cell.angle_alpha   90.00
_cell.angle_beta   90.00
_cell.angle_gamma   90.00
#
_symmetry.space_group_name_H-M   'P 1'
#
loop_
_entity.id
_entity.type
_entity.pdbx_description
1 polymer ?
#
loop_
_entity_poly.entity_id
_entity_poly.type
_entity_poly.pdbx_seq_one_letter_code
_entity_poly.pdbx_strand_id
1 'polypeptide(L)' 'MAVIVHSNENIDSALKRLHREVLREKTLDTYREKQYRTKKADEKIQKRREWAKMKRRRRAAARRAK' A
#
# COMPACT_ATOMS: atom_id res chain seq x y z
N MET A 1 -1.60 13.17 7.54
CA MET A 1 -2.33 11.97 8.02
C MET A 1 -2.26 11.92 9.54
N ALA A 2 -3.40 11.76 10.22
CA ALA A 2 -3.48 11.68 11.69
C ALA A 2 -4.49 10.61 12.08
N VAL A 3 -4.17 9.80 13.09
CA VAL A 3 -5.10 8.81 13.67
C VAL A 3 -5.54 9.32 15.03
N ILE A 4 -6.85 9.46 15.21
CA ILE A 4 -7.44 9.82 16.49
C ILE A 4 -7.40 8.57 17.36
N VAL A 5 -6.71 8.66 18.50
CA VAL A 5 -6.59 7.57 19.47
C VAL A 5 -7.42 7.94 20.69
N HIS A 6 -8.30 7.03 21.12
CA HIS A 6 -9.07 7.22 22.34
C HIS A 6 -8.26 6.78 23.57
N SER A 7 -8.52 7.39 24.73
CA SER A 7 -7.77 7.15 25.98
C SER A 7 -7.81 5.68 26.45
N ASN A 8 -8.83 4.93 26.07
CA ASN A 8 -9.04 3.54 26.48
C ASN A 8 -8.46 2.52 25.47
N GLU A 9 -7.77 2.99 24.44
CA GLU A 9 -7.36 2.16 23.33
C GLU A 9 -5.91 1.68 23.47
N ASN A 10 -5.68 0.39 23.19
CA ASN A 10 -4.33 -0.15 23.22
C ASN A 10 -3.46 0.51 22.13
N ILE A 11 -2.29 1.01 22.54
CA ILE A 11 -1.31 1.69 21.70
C ILE A 11 -0.98 0.87 20.44
N ASP A 12 -0.85 -0.45 20.54
CA ASP A 12 -0.55 -1.31 19.39
C ASP A 12 -1.66 -1.32 18.33
N SER A 13 -2.92 -1.22 18.77
CA SER A 13 -4.07 -1.14 17.87
C SER A 13 -4.09 0.20 17.13
N ALA A 14 -3.78 1.28 17.84
CA ALA A 14 -3.64 2.61 17.28
C ALA A 14 -2.50 2.66 16.24
N LEU A 15 -1.33 2.12 16.57
CA LEU A 15 -0.18 2.06 15.65
C LEU A 15 -0.48 1.23 14.40
N LYS A 16 -1.18 0.09 14.55
CA LYS A 16 -1.59 -0.73 13.39
C LYS A 16 -2.55 0.01 12.47
N ARG A 17 -3.47 0.82 13.00
CA ARG A 17 -4.34 1.67 12.17
C ARG A 17 -3.58 2.78 11.48
N LEU A 18 -2.68 3.46 12.20
CA LEU A 18 -1.79 4.44 11.60
C LEU A 18 -1.01 3.83 10.44
N HIS A 19 -0.43 2.65 10.63
CA HIS A 19 0.29 1.94 9.58
C HIS A 19 -0.59 1.61 8.37
N ARG A 20 -1.84 1.19 8.58
CA ARG A 20 -2.80 0.93 7.48
C ARG A 20 -3.12 2.20 6.70
N GLU A 21 -3.32 3.33 7.38
CA GLU A 21 -3.55 4.61 6.70
C GLU A 21 -2.30 5.03 5.89
N VAL A 22 -1.08 4.85 6.43
CA VAL A 22 0.18 5.13 5.68
C VAL A 22 0.22 4.32 4.38
N LEU A 23 -0.10 3.03 4.47
CA LEU A 23 -0.12 2.14 3.32
C LEU A 23 -1.23 2.49 2.33
N ARG A 24 -2.38 2.97 2.82
CA ARG A 24 -3.52 3.39 2.00
C ARG A 24 -3.20 4.64 1.19
N GLU A 25 -2.62 5.66 1.83
CA GLU A 25 -2.20 6.90 1.19
C GLU A 25 -0.95 6.71 0.31
N LYS A 26 -0.24 5.58 0.42
CA LYS A 26 1.00 5.28 -0.31
C LYS A 26 2.08 6.33 -0.10
N THR A 27 2.12 6.94 1.09
CA THR A 27 3.01 8.06 1.41
C THR A 27 4.49 7.67 1.28
N LEU A 28 4.84 6.46 1.71
CA LEU A 28 6.22 5.95 1.61
C LEU A 28 6.61 5.59 0.17
N ASP A 29 5.68 5.02 -0.60
CA ASP A 29 5.93 4.67 -2.01
C ASP A 29 6.14 5.94 -2.84
N THR A 30 5.28 6.95 -2.65
CA THR A 30 5.38 8.24 -3.34
C THR A 30 6.65 9.00 -2.99
N TYR A 31 7.08 8.98 -1.72
CA TYR A 31 8.36 9.55 -1.32
C TYR A 31 9.54 8.85 -2.03
N ARG A 32 9.54 7.52 -2.03
CA ARG A 32 10.60 6.71 -2.68
C ARG A 32 10.65 6.91 -4.19
N GLU A 33 9.49 7.05 -4.85
CA GLU A 33 9.40 7.37 -6.28
C GLU A 33 9.94 8.77 -6.61
N LYS A 34 9.77 9.74 -5.70
CA LYS A 34 10.26 11.12 -5.87
C LYS A 34 11.73 11.30 -5.48
N GLN A 35 12.30 10.38 -4.70
CA GLN A 35 13.66 10.47 -4.19
C GLN A 35 14.71 10.43 -5.31
N TYR A 36 14.43 9.70 -6.40
CA TYR A 36 15.36 9.54 -7.52
C TYR A 36 14.65 9.70 -8.87
N ARG A 37 15.37 10.22 -9.86
CA ARG A 37 14.87 10.27 -11.23
C ARG A 37 14.72 8.85 -11.80
N THR A 38 13.51 8.49 -12.18
CA THR A 38 13.19 7.22 -12.84
C THR A 38 13.04 7.43 -14.35
N LYS A 39 13.45 6.46 -15.17
CA LYS A 39 13.21 6.51 -16.63
C LYS A 39 11.75 6.16 -16.91
N LYS A 40 11.13 6.85 -17.89
CA LYS A 40 9.73 6.59 -18.29
C LYS A 40 9.46 5.12 -18.71
N ALA A 41 10.48 4.43 -19.21
CA ALA A 41 10.37 3.00 -19.56
C ALA A 41 10.16 2.13 -18.31
N ASP A 42 10.92 2.39 -17.24
CA ASP A 42 10.86 1.64 -15.99
C ASP A 42 9.52 1.87 -15.28
N GLU A 43 8.98 3.08 -15.32
CA GLU A 43 7.63 3.37 -14.82
C GLU A 43 6.55 2.54 -15.52
N LYS A 44 6.63 2.41 -16.86
CA LYS A 44 5.68 1.58 -17.63
C LYS A 44 5.80 0.11 -17.24
N ILE A 45 7.03 -0.39 -17.07
CA ILE A 45 7.28 -1.77 -16.65
C ILE A 45 6.72 -2.02 -15.24
N GLN A 46 6.98 -1.09 -14.32
CA GLN A 46 6.52 -1.20 -12.93
C GLN A 46 4.99 -1.21 -12.83
N LYS A 47 4.30 -0.32 -13.56
CA LYS A 47 2.83 -0.29 -13.61
C LYS A 47 2.24 -1.60 -14.12
N ARG A 48 2.82 -2.20 -15.18
CA ARG A 48 2.37 -3.50 -15.71
C ARG A 48 2.60 -4.63 -14.71
N ARG A 49 3.75 -4.65 -14.04
CA ARG A 49 4.09 -5.66 -13.01
C ARG A 49 3.11 -5.61 -11.84
N GLU A 50 2.83 -4.43 -11.31
CA GLU A 50 1.89 -4.26 -10.19
C GLU A 50 0.45 -4.61 -10.59
N TRP A 51 0.02 -4.24 -11.80
CA TRP A 51 -1.29 -4.66 -12.31
C TRP A 51 -1.40 -6.19 -12.43
N ALA A 52 -0.41 -6.85 -13.03
CA ALA A 52 -0.40 -8.30 -13.19
C ALA A 52 -0.36 -9.03 -11.83
N LYS A 53 0.37 -8.49 -10.85
CA LYS A 53 0.43 -8.99 -9.47
C LYS A 53 -0.94 -8.85 -8.77
N MET A 54 -1.56 -7.67 -8.82
CA MET A 54 -2.90 -7.44 -8.28
C MET A 54 -3.95 -8.35 -8.92
N LYS A 55 -3.93 -8.49 -10.24
CA LYS A 55 -4.83 -9.40 -10.98
C LYS A 55 -4.66 -10.85 -10.53
N ARG A 56 -3.44 -11.34 -10.37
CA ARG A 56 -3.16 -12.69 -9.87
C ARG A 56 -3.68 -12.88 -8.45
N ARG A 57 -3.43 -11.93 -7.54
CA ARG A 57 -3.92 -11.99 -6.14
C ARG A 57 -5.45 -12.03 -6.08
N ARG A 58 -6.15 -11.18 -6.84
CA ARG A 58 -7.62 -11.18 -6.91
C ARG A 58 -8.17 -12.52 -7.42
N ARG A 59 -7.58 -13.06 -8.48
CA ARG A 59 -7.99 -14.38 -9.02
C ARG A 59 -7.76 -15.51 -8.01
N ALA A 60 -6.62 -15.51 -7.32
CA ALA A 60 -6.33 -16.52 -6.30
C ALA A 60 -7.30 -16.43 -5.11
N ALA A 61 -7.63 -15.22 -4.65
CA ALA A 61 -8.62 -15.01 -3.60
C ALA A 61 -10.01 -15.51 -4.03
N ALA A 62 -10.45 -15.19 -5.25
CA ALA A 62 -11.73 -15.67 -5.79
C ALA A 62 -11.79 -17.21 -5.89
N ARG A 63 -10.67 -17.87 -6.18
CA ARG A 63 -10.60 -19.34 -6.19
C ARG A 63 -10.66 -19.97 -4.80
N ARG A 64 -10.15 -19.29 -3.77
CA ARG A 64 -10.20 -19.77 -2.38
C ARG A 64 -11.55 -19.54 -1.72
N ALA A 65 -12.31 -18.57 -2.21
CA ALA A 65 -13.64 -18.25 -1.73
C ALA A 65 -14.74 -19.14 -2.34
N LYS A 66 -14.38 -19.99 -3.31
CA LYS A 66 -15.23 -21.01 -3.94
C LYS A 66 -14.84 -22.37 -3.37
#